data_AF-A0AAU2PRN9-F1
#
_entry.id   AF-A0AAU2PRN9-F1
#
_cell.length_a   1.000
_cell.length_b   1.000
_cell.length_c   1.000
_cell.angle_alpha   90.00
_cell.angle_beta   90.00
_cell.angle_gamma   90.00
#
_symmetry.space_group_name_H-M   'P 1'
#
loop_
_entity.id
_entity.type
_entity.pdbx_description
1 polymer ?
#
loop_
_entity_poly.entity_id
_entity_poly.type
_entity_poly.pdbx_seq_one_letter_code
_entity_poly.pdbx_strand_id
1 'polypeptide(L)' 'MVRDPALTLTDVQWVLGHAHLTTTEIYLAPRQDEVVAQVLAHHARQADRRAEPVPPPPAPGYDPEAMDVLFGRSS' A
#
# COMPACT_ATOMS: atom_id res chain seq x y z
N MET A 1 -12.66 -17.44 -6.06
CA MET A 1 -12.09 -16.65 -7.17
C MET A 1 -11.71 -15.25 -6.71
N VAL A 2 -12.65 -14.33 -6.40
CA VAL A 2 -12.28 -12.97 -5.97
C VAL A 2 -11.49 -12.90 -4.63
N ARG A 3 -11.62 -13.93 -3.79
CA ARG A 3 -10.88 -14.07 -2.53
C ARG A 3 -9.55 -14.82 -2.66
N ASP A 4 -9.20 -15.25 -3.87
CA ASP A 4 -7.91 -15.87 -4.13
C ASP A 4 -6.86 -14.76 -4.30
N PRO A 5 -5.86 -14.65 -3.41
CA PRO A 5 -4.84 -13.61 -3.52
C PRO A 5 -3.99 -13.73 -4.78
N ALA A 6 -4.00 -14.87 -5.48
CA ALA A 6 -3.32 -15.05 -6.76
C ALA A 6 -4.12 -14.48 -7.95
N LEU A 7 -5.37 -14.06 -7.75
CA LEU A 7 -6.24 -13.53 -8.81
C LEU A 7 -6.57 -12.06 -8.56
N THR A 8 -6.41 -11.24 -9.60
CA THR A 8 -6.82 -9.84 -9.58
C THR A 8 -8.31 -9.68 -9.91
N LEU A 9 -8.88 -8.51 -9.59
CA LEU A 9 -10.26 -8.20 -9.99
C LEU A 9 -10.42 -8.17 -11.53
N THR A 10 -9.36 -7.85 -12.26
CA THR A 10 -9.33 -7.89 -13.73
C THR A 10 -9.35 -9.32 -14.26
N ASP A 11 -8.69 -10.27 -13.59
CA ASP A 11 -8.78 -11.69 -13.96
C ASP A 11 -10.20 -12.21 -13.75
N VAL A 12 -10.83 -11.83 -12.64
CA VAL A 12 -12.23 -12.16 -12.35
C VAL A 12 -13.18 -11.56 -13.41
N GLN A 13 -12.93 -10.31 -13.81
CA GLN A 13 -13.68 -9.66 -14.88
C GLN A 13 -13.61 -10.47 -16.18
N TRP A 14 -12.40 -10.86 -16.61
CA TRP A 14 -12.19 -11.61 -17.84
C TRP A 14 -12.83 -12.99 -17.80
N VAL A 15 -12.61 -13.76 -16.74
CA VAL A 15 -13.13 -15.13 -16.60
C VAL A 15 -14.67 -15.16 -16.59
N LEU A 16 -15.30 -14.18 -15.96
CA LEU A 16 -16.76 -14.10 -15.85
C LEU A 16 -17.41 -13.29 -16.99
N GLY A 17 -16.62 -12.75 -17.92
CA GLY A 17 -17.13 -12.05 -19.10
C GLY A 17 -17.78 -10.70 -18.80
N HIS A 18 -17.33 -10.01 -17.75
CA HIS A 18 -17.86 -8.69 -17.40
C HIS A 18 -17.29 -7.59 -18.30
N ALA A 19 -18.17 -6.77 -18.87
CA ALA A 19 -17.76 -5.64 -19.72
C ALA A 19 -17.09 -4.50 -18.93
N HIS A 20 -17.46 -4.31 -17.66
CA HIS A 20 -16.94 -3.26 -16.80
C HIS A 20 -16.56 -3.82 -15.42
N LEU A 21 -15.49 -3.29 -14.82
CA LEU A 21 -15.07 -3.69 -13.47
C LEU A 21 -16.16 -3.48 -12.42
N THR A 22 -16.95 -2.40 -12.51
CA THR A 22 -18.04 -2.11 -11.55
C THR A 22 -19.07 -3.25 -11.48
N THR A 23 -19.28 -3.97 -12.58
CA THR A 23 -20.21 -5.11 -12.60
C THR A 23 -19.67 -6.34 -11.86
N THR A 24 -18.39 -6.35 -11.48
CA THR A 24 -17.76 -7.38 -10.64
C THR A 24 -17.85 -7.08 -9.14
N GLU A 25 -18.27 -5.88 -8.74
CA GLU A 25 -18.32 -5.46 -7.33
C GLU A 25 -19.23 -6.34 -6.47
N ILE A 26 -20.23 -6.99 -7.08
CA ILE A 26 -21.12 -7.95 -6.42
C ILE A 26 -20.36 -9.12 -5.77
N TYR A 27 -19.14 -9.42 -6.23
CA TYR A 27 -18.32 -10.48 -5.67
C TYR A 27 -17.47 -10.00 -4.48
N LEU A 28 -17.29 -8.70 -4.31
CA LEU A 28 -16.40 -8.11 -3.31
C LEU A 28 -16.96 -8.11 -1.88
N ALA A 29 -18.05 -8.83 -1.57
CA ALA A 29 -18.67 -8.85 -0.25
C ALA A 29 -17.68 -9.33 0.84
N PRO A 30 -17.08 -8.42 1.62
CA PRO A 30 -16.11 -8.79 2.64
C PRO A 30 -16.86 -9.14 3.91
N ARG A 31 -16.31 -10.05 4.71
CA ARG A 31 -16.87 -10.29 6.04
C ARG A 31 -16.43 -9.16 6.98
N GLN A 32 -17.27 -8.79 7.94
CA GLN A 32 -16.98 -7.67 8.85
C GLN A 32 -15.68 -7.88 9.63
N ASP A 33 -15.41 -9.11 10.07
CA ASP A 33 -14.18 -9.54 10.74
C ASP A 33 -12.93 -9.35 9.87
N GLU A 34 -13.01 -9.63 8.57
CA GLU A 34 -11.91 -9.44 7.61
C GLU A 34 -11.59 -7.95 7.47
N VAL A 35 -12.61 -7.10 7.35
CA VAL A 35 -12.45 -5.64 7.25
C VAL A 35 -11.75 -5.09 8.49
N VAL A 36 -12.22 -5.49 9.68
CA VAL A 36 -11.62 -5.05 10.96
C VAL A 36 -10.15 -5.45 11.02
N ALA A 37 -9.84 -6.73 10.73
CA ALA A 37 -8.46 -7.21 10.74
C ALA A 37 -7.56 -6.45 9.75
N GLN A 38 -8.03 -6.20 8.53
CA GLN A 38 -7.26 -5.49 7.51
C GLN A 38 -7.03 -4.02 7.86
N VAL A 39 -8.03 -3.34 8.40
CA VAL A 39 -7.92 -1.94 8.83
C VAL A 39 -6.96 -1.81 10.01
N LEU A 40 -7.03 -2.70 11.00
CA LEU A 40 -6.07 -2.74 12.10
C LEU A 40 -4.64 -2.96 11.59
N ALA A 41 -4.45 -3.92 10.68
CA ALA A 41 -3.15 -4.18 10.08
C ALA A 41 -2.64 -2.96 9.26
N HIS A 42 -3.52 -2.24 8.58
CA HIS A 42 -3.17 -1.00 7.90
C HIS A 42 -2.69 0.06 8.89
N HIS A 43 -3.43 0.29 9.98
CA HIS A 43 -3.04 1.24 11.01
C HIS A 43 -1.72 0.87 11.68
N ALA A 44 -1.46 -0.41 11.94
CA ALA A 44 -0.18 -0.86 12.48
C ALA A 44 0.98 -0.48 11.53
N ARG A 45 0.86 -0.80 10.24
CA ARG A 45 1.88 -0.42 9.23
C ARG A 45 2.09 1.09 9.15
N GLN A 46 1.04 1.90 9.29
CA GLN A 46 1.16 3.37 9.32
C GLN A 46 1.85 3.86 10.58
N ALA A 47 1.55 3.26 11.74
CA ALA A 47 2.21 3.59 12.99
C ALA A 47 3.71 3.27 12.93
N ASP A 48 4.08 2.11 12.39
CA ASP A 48 5.48 1.70 12.20
C ASP A 48 6.25 2.70 11.32
N ARG A 49 5.66 3.09 10.17
CA ARG A 49 6.24 4.12 9.29
C ARG A 49 6.41 5.47 9.97
N ARG A 50 5.48 5.85 10.84
CA ARG A 50 5.57 7.12 11.59
C ARG A 50 6.62 7.05 12.70
N ALA A 51 6.82 5.87 13.28
CA ALA A 51 7.84 5.61 14.28
C ALA A 51 9.24 5.44 13.67
N GLU A 52 9.33 5.33 12.34
CA GLU A 52 10.60 5.20 11.64
C GLU A 52 11.50 6.41 11.97
N PRO A 53 12.74 6.18 12.45
CA PRO A 53 13.60 7.27 12.90
C PRO A 53 13.88 8.23 11.75
N VAL A 54 13.69 9.53 11.99
CA VAL A 54 14.19 10.55 11.07
C VAL A 54 15.73 10.47 11.08
N PRO A 55 16.39 10.37 9.91
CA PRO A 55 17.84 10.35 9.85
C PRO A 55 18.43 11.57 10.55
N PRO A 56 19.54 11.44 11.31
CA PRO A 56 20.19 12.58 11.92
C PRO A 56 20.64 13.57 10.83
N PRO A 57 20.71 14.88 11.16
CA PRO A 57 21.22 15.86 10.22
C PRO A 57 22.69 15.52 9.83
N PRO A 58 23.12 15.91 8.62
CA PRO A 58 24.51 15.75 8.19
C PRO A 58 25.49 16.40 9.18
N ALA A 59 26.72 15.87 9.26
CA ALA A 59 27.77 16.45 10.09
C ALA A 59 28.09 17.90 9.65
N PRO A 60 28.56 18.76 10.57
CA PRO A 60 28.92 20.14 10.23
C PRO A 60 29.94 20.20 9.07
N GLY A 61 29.73 21.11 8.12
CA GLY A 61 30.59 21.28 6.94
C GLY A 61 30.11 20.52 5.69
N TYR A 62 29.09 19.68 5.81
CA TYR A 62 28.40 19.07 4.67
C TYR A 62 27.13 19.86 4.33
N ASP A 63 26.93 20.10 3.04
CA ASP A 63 25.70 20.68 2.51
C ASP A 63 24.55 19.64 2.55
N PRO A 64 23.44 19.91 3.27
CA PRO A 64 22.31 18.99 3.33
C PRO A 64 21.69 18.65 1.98
N GLU A 65 21.61 19.60 1.04
CA GLU A 65 21.02 19.36 -0.28
C GLU A 65 21.87 18.37 -1.09
N ALA A 66 23.19 18.56 -1.09
CA ALA A 66 24.12 17.64 -1.73
C ALA A 66 24.06 16.23 -1.11
N MET A 67 23.87 16.13 0.20
CA MET A 67 23.68 14.84 0.88
C MET A 67 22.36 14.18 0.49
N ASP A 68 21.28 14.93 0.31
CA ASP A 68 20.00 14.38 -0.12
C ASP A 68 20.03 13.83 -1.55
N VAL A 69 20.79 14.47 -2.45
CA VAL A 69 21.07 13.91 -3.78
C VAL A 69 21.89 12.62 -3.68
N LEU A 70 22.96 12.61 -2.85
CA LEU A 70 23.82 11.44 -2.67
C LEU A 70 23.08 10.22 -2.12
N PHE A 71 22.17 10.43 -1.18
CA PHE A 71 21.38 9.38 -0.54
C PHE A 71 20.02 9.13 -1.23
N GLY A 72 19.72 9.82 -2.33
CA GLY A 72 18.46 9.66 -3.07
C GLY A 72 17.22 10.07 -2.27
N ARG A 73 17.36 11.02 -1.33
CA ARG A 73 16.29 11.57 -0.49
C ARG A 73 15.57 12.76 -1.12
N SER A 74 16.15 13.37 -2.15
CA SER A 74 15.51 14.40 -2.96
C SER A 74 14.50 13.76 -3.92
N SER A 75 13.20 13.86 -3.61
CA SER A 75 12.11 13.54 -4.53
C SER A 75 11.35 14.81 -4.91
#